data_AF-A0AAE1WPW6-F1
#
_entry.id   AF-A0AAE1WPW6-F1
#
_cell.length_a   1.000
_cell.length_b   1.000
_cell.length_c   1.000
_cell.angle_alpha   90.00
_cell.angle_beta   90.00
_cell.angle_gamma   90.00
#
_symmetry.space_group_name_H-M   'P 1'
#
loop_
_entity.id
_entity.type
_entity.pdbx_description
1 polymer ?
#
loop_
_entity_poly.entity_id
_entity_poly.type
_entity_poly.pdbx_seq_one_letter_code
_entity_poly.pdbx_strand_id
1 'polypeptide(L)'
;MEKEEETFQKYLGGFVETVWGLLAVASNSSSREMLTVTAIKFLTTVSMSVHHTLFARDDILQQICQSIVIPNVMLRDEDEELFEMNYVEFIRRDIEGSDLDTRRRIACELLRGIVMDYREKVTEEVSAQIQSLLTSFAGNPVMNWKHKDCAIYLVVALAMKKAGGSSVSTDLVDVESFFGSVIVPEQQNKDLDGFPMLKAGALKFFTMFRNHISKRIAMALLPDVVHLLGSDFNVVHSYAASCIEKLLLVKDEGGRARYTAADVSPFLLALMTSLFTALQKPESEEN
;
A
#
# COMPACT_ATOMS: atom_id res chain seq x y z
N MET A 1 6.80 -25.98 7.05
CA MET A 1 7.15 -27.15 6.21
C MET A 1 8.50 -27.76 6.57
N GLU A 2 9.28 -27.17 7.49
CA GLU A 2 10.71 -27.49 7.66
C GLU A 2 11.08 -28.81 8.36
N LYS A 3 10.13 -29.56 8.93
CA LYS A 3 10.47 -30.78 9.70
C LYS A 3 10.18 -32.12 9.01
N GLU A 4 9.36 -32.17 7.95
CA GLU A 4 8.91 -33.44 7.32
C GLU A 4 8.59 -33.28 5.81
N GLU A 5 9.31 -32.41 5.10
CA GLU A 5 9.00 -32.04 3.71
C GLU A 5 8.98 -33.24 2.75
N GLU A 6 9.96 -34.14 2.84
CA GLU A 6 10.02 -35.36 2.02
C GLU A 6 8.81 -36.28 2.24
N THR A 7 8.38 -36.44 3.50
CA THR A 7 7.23 -37.28 3.85
C THR A 7 5.91 -36.66 3.37
N PHE A 8 5.81 -35.33 3.42
CA PHE A 8 4.60 -34.57 3.11
C PHE A 8 4.44 -34.28 1.60
N GLN A 9 5.52 -34.29 0.83
CA GLN A 9 5.56 -33.91 -0.58
C GLN A 9 4.45 -34.55 -1.42
N LYS A 10 4.17 -35.85 -1.22
CA LYS A 10 3.15 -36.59 -1.98
C LYS A 10 1.71 -36.11 -1.73
N TYR A 11 1.45 -35.45 -0.60
CA TYR A 11 0.13 -34.90 -0.27
C TYR A 11 0.00 -33.42 -0.63
N LEU A 12 1.13 -32.75 -0.87
CA LEU A 12 1.20 -31.30 -0.97
C LEU A 12 0.28 -30.74 -2.06
N GLY A 13 0.26 -31.36 -3.25
CA GLY A 13 -0.62 -30.93 -4.35
C GLY A 13 -2.11 -30.90 -3.95
N GLY A 14 -2.60 -31.95 -3.29
CA GLY A 14 -3.98 -32.02 -2.83
C GLY A 14 -4.29 -31.02 -1.72
N PHE A 15 -3.33 -30.73 -0.84
CA PHE A 15 -3.48 -29.67 0.16
C PHE A 15 -3.55 -28.28 -0.48
N VAL A 16 -2.69 -28.00 -1.47
CA VAL A 16 -2.73 -26.73 -2.21
C VAL A 16 -4.09 -26.52 -2.88
N GLU A 17 -4.61 -27.52 -3.58
CA GLU A 17 -5.94 -27.45 -4.21
C GLU A 17 -7.09 -27.28 -3.19
N THR A 18 -6.98 -27.93 -2.03
CA THR A 18 -8.01 -27.83 -0.98
C THR A 18 -8.00 -26.46 -0.31
N VAL A 19 -6.81 -25.97 0.07
CA VAL A 19 -6.62 -24.65 0.69
C VAL A 19 -7.03 -23.55 -0.29
N TRP A 20 -6.74 -23.75 -1.57
CA TRP A 20 -7.22 -22.90 -2.63
C TRP A 20 -8.75 -22.80 -2.68
N GLY A 21 -9.42 -23.94 -2.81
CA GLY A 21 -10.89 -24.00 -2.89
C GLY A 21 -11.54 -23.38 -1.65
N LEU A 22 -10.91 -23.54 -0.49
CA LEU A 22 -11.30 -22.87 0.74
C LEU A 22 -11.20 -21.34 0.62
N LEU A 23 -10.07 -20.81 0.16
CA LEU A 23 -9.85 -19.36 0.02
C LEU A 23 -10.79 -18.71 -0.99
N ALA A 24 -11.11 -19.40 -2.08
CA ALA A 24 -12.07 -18.91 -3.08
C ALA A 24 -13.47 -18.61 -2.47
N VAL A 25 -13.84 -19.31 -1.39
CA VAL A 25 -15.10 -19.10 -0.67
C VAL A 25 -14.92 -18.22 0.57
N ALA A 26 -13.83 -18.42 1.32
CA ALA A 26 -13.62 -17.80 2.62
C ALA A 26 -13.14 -16.35 2.57
N SER A 27 -12.51 -15.90 1.46
CA SER A 27 -11.92 -14.56 1.36
C SER A 27 -12.92 -13.42 1.60
N ASN A 28 -14.20 -13.66 1.31
CA ASN A 28 -15.28 -12.68 1.51
C ASN A 28 -15.91 -12.72 2.91
N SER A 29 -15.44 -13.59 3.81
CA SER A 29 -16.05 -13.79 5.14
C SER A 29 -15.17 -13.20 6.25
N SER A 30 -15.71 -12.26 7.02
CA SER A 30 -15.03 -11.70 8.20
C SER A 30 -14.92 -12.71 9.35
N SER A 31 -15.88 -13.62 9.51
CA SER A 31 -15.89 -14.63 10.60
C SER A 31 -14.82 -15.72 10.50
N ARG A 32 -14.12 -15.81 9.35
CA ARG A 32 -13.07 -16.81 9.08
C ARG A 32 -11.69 -16.17 8.88
N GLU A 33 -11.44 -15.04 9.52
CA GLU A 33 -10.21 -14.27 9.35
C GLU A 33 -8.95 -15.09 9.65
N MET A 34 -8.86 -15.72 10.83
CA MET A 34 -7.69 -16.52 11.22
C MET A 34 -7.43 -17.68 10.24
N LEU A 35 -8.50 -18.31 9.75
CA LEU A 35 -8.41 -19.38 8.77
C LEU A 35 -7.88 -18.86 7.44
N THR A 36 -8.39 -17.72 6.97
CA THR A 36 -7.97 -17.07 5.73
C THR A 36 -6.51 -16.66 5.78
N VAL A 37 -6.09 -16.01 6.87
CA VAL A 37 -4.69 -15.65 7.14
C VAL A 37 -3.78 -16.88 7.11
N THR A 38 -4.14 -17.93 7.84
CA THR A 38 -3.34 -19.17 7.91
C THR A 38 -3.25 -19.86 6.55
N ALA A 39 -4.35 -19.89 5.79
CA ALA A 39 -4.41 -20.48 4.46
C ALA A 39 -3.54 -19.70 3.45
N ILE A 40 -3.58 -18.36 3.45
CA ILE A 40 -2.71 -17.56 2.58
C ILE A 40 -1.24 -17.78 2.96
N LYS A 41 -0.89 -17.77 4.26
CA LYS A 41 0.47 -18.07 4.73
C LYS A 41 0.99 -19.44 4.29
N PHE A 42 0.11 -20.45 4.30
CA PHE A 42 0.45 -21.77 3.77
C PHE A 42 0.82 -21.67 2.29
N LEU A 43 -0.02 -21.04 1.45
CA LEU A 43 0.29 -20.85 0.03
C LEU A 43 1.56 -20.03 -0.18
N THR A 44 1.81 -18.99 0.62
CA THR A 44 3.04 -18.19 0.57
C THR A 44 4.25 -19.07 0.82
N THR A 45 4.21 -19.91 1.85
CA THR A 45 5.30 -20.86 2.16
C THR A 45 5.56 -21.82 1.00
N VAL A 46 4.51 -22.36 0.36
CA VAL A 46 4.67 -23.25 -0.79
C VAL A 46 5.25 -22.49 -1.99
N SER A 47 4.81 -21.25 -2.22
CA SER A 47 5.26 -20.44 -3.36
C SER A 47 6.75 -20.10 -3.30
N MET A 48 7.32 -20.08 -2.10
CA MET A 48 8.74 -19.78 -1.86
C MET A 48 9.60 -21.05 -1.70
N SER A 49 9.02 -22.24 -1.81
CA SER A 49 9.74 -23.52 -1.68
C SER A 49 10.08 -24.12 -3.04
N VAL A 50 10.78 -25.26 -3.03
CA VAL A 50 11.05 -26.06 -4.24
C VAL A 50 9.77 -26.54 -4.96
N HIS A 51 8.61 -26.41 -4.30
CA HIS A 51 7.30 -26.76 -4.84
C HIS A 51 6.58 -25.58 -5.51
N HIS A 52 7.26 -24.45 -5.74
CA HIS A 52 6.73 -23.28 -6.44
C HIS A 52 6.12 -23.63 -7.82
N THR A 53 6.53 -24.73 -8.44
CA THR A 53 5.98 -25.25 -9.72
C THR A 53 4.49 -25.57 -9.67
N LEU A 54 3.91 -25.76 -8.47
CA LEU A 54 2.46 -25.88 -8.28
C LEU A 54 1.68 -24.61 -8.69
N PHE A 55 2.37 -23.48 -8.80
CA PHE A 55 1.81 -22.19 -9.24
C PHE A 55 2.15 -21.83 -10.69
N ALA A 56 2.85 -22.69 -11.44
CA ALA A 56 3.40 -22.34 -12.76
C ALA A 56 2.36 -22.10 -13.85
N ARG A 57 1.13 -22.58 -13.68
CA ARG A 57 0.07 -22.47 -14.68
C ARG A 57 -0.56 -21.07 -14.67
N ASP A 58 -0.78 -20.52 -15.86
CA ASP A 58 -1.28 -19.15 -16.03
C ASP A 58 -2.67 -18.97 -15.41
N ASP A 59 -3.55 -19.96 -15.55
CA ASP A 59 -4.89 -19.93 -14.97
C ASP A 59 -4.85 -19.88 -13.43
N ILE A 60 -3.85 -20.51 -12.81
CA ILE A 60 -3.68 -20.46 -11.35
C ILE A 60 -3.21 -19.06 -10.94
N LEU A 61 -2.18 -18.50 -11.58
CA LEU A 61 -1.68 -17.17 -11.24
C LEU A 61 -2.76 -16.09 -11.35
N GLN A 62 -3.55 -16.15 -12.42
CA GLN A 62 -4.67 -15.24 -12.62
C GLN A 62 -5.70 -15.36 -11.50
N GLN A 63 -6.12 -16.59 -11.17
CA GLN A 63 -7.09 -16.78 -10.11
C GLN A 63 -6.54 -16.45 -8.71
N ILE A 64 -5.22 -16.56 -8.45
CA ILE A 64 -4.61 -16.10 -7.19
C ILE A 64 -4.86 -14.61 -7.08
N CYS A 65 -4.51 -13.88 -8.14
CA CYS A 65 -4.64 -12.44 -8.14
C CYS A 65 -6.10 -12.05 -7.91
N GLN A 66 -7.02 -12.57 -8.74
CA GLN A 66 -8.42 -12.13 -8.78
C GLN A 66 -9.28 -12.63 -7.62
N SER A 67 -9.13 -13.90 -7.22
CA SER A 67 -10.05 -14.55 -6.28
C SER A 67 -9.51 -14.60 -4.85
N ILE A 68 -8.20 -14.39 -4.66
CA ILE A 68 -7.57 -14.44 -3.34
C ILE A 68 -6.99 -13.08 -3.01
N VAL A 69 -6.11 -12.52 -3.83
CA VAL A 69 -5.36 -11.33 -3.43
C VAL A 69 -6.23 -10.09 -3.44
N ILE A 70 -6.87 -9.75 -4.56
CA ILE A 70 -7.69 -8.53 -4.66
C ILE A 70 -8.77 -8.47 -3.56
N PRO A 71 -9.57 -9.52 -3.30
CA PRO A 71 -10.59 -9.49 -2.24
C PRO A 71 -10.01 -9.28 -0.84
N ASN A 72 -8.80 -9.79 -0.58
CA ASN A 72 -8.13 -9.65 0.72
C ASN A 72 -7.32 -8.34 0.86
N VAL A 73 -7.08 -7.62 -0.24
CA VAL A 73 -6.44 -6.29 -0.26
C VAL A 73 -7.45 -5.15 -0.26
N MET A 74 -8.67 -5.38 -0.72
CA MET A 74 -9.77 -4.41 -0.65
C MET A 74 -10.08 -4.03 0.79
N LEU A 75 -10.33 -2.73 1.01
CA LEU A 75 -10.74 -2.21 2.31
C LEU A 75 -12.10 -2.78 2.74
N ARG A 76 -12.18 -3.14 4.02
CA ARG A 76 -13.40 -3.59 4.68
C ARG A 76 -13.85 -2.56 5.70
N ASP A 77 -15.09 -2.68 6.14
CA ASP A 77 -15.67 -1.77 7.14
C ASP A 77 -14.88 -1.83 8.46
N GLU A 78 -14.31 -2.98 8.81
CA GLU A 78 -13.44 -3.12 9.98
C GLU A 78 -12.12 -2.33 9.86
N ASP A 79 -11.61 -2.12 8.63
CA ASP A 79 -10.43 -1.31 8.39
C ASP A 79 -10.75 0.19 8.55
N GLU A 80 -11.96 0.60 8.14
CA GLU A 80 -12.49 1.96 8.36
C GLU A 80 -12.71 2.23 9.85
N GLU A 81 -13.34 1.31 10.57
CA GLU A 81 -13.52 1.40 12.03
C GLU A 81 -12.18 1.53 12.75
N LEU A 82 -11.16 0.75 12.36
CA LEU A 82 -9.81 0.86 12.95
C LEU A 82 -9.18 2.22 12.65
N PHE A 83 -9.33 2.72 11.42
CA PHE A 83 -8.79 4.01 10.99
C PHE A 83 -9.39 5.18 11.78
N GLU A 84 -10.68 5.14 12.08
CA GLU A 84 -11.40 6.19 12.80
C GLU A 84 -11.27 6.07 14.33
N MET A 85 -11.43 4.86 14.87
CA MET A 85 -11.59 4.64 16.31
C MET A 85 -10.27 4.30 17.02
N ASN A 86 -9.24 3.87 16.29
CA ASN A 86 -7.93 3.51 16.86
C ASN A 86 -6.80 3.82 15.87
N TYR A 87 -6.70 5.11 15.52
CA TYR A 87 -5.72 5.61 14.57
C TYR A 87 -4.27 5.31 15.00
N VAL A 88 -3.95 5.28 16.30
CA VAL A 88 -2.60 4.94 16.79
C VAL A 88 -2.21 3.54 16.34
N GLU A 89 -3.09 2.55 16.55
CA GLU A 89 -2.85 1.18 16.13
C GLU A 89 -2.81 1.07 14.59
N PHE A 90 -3.64 1.84 13.87
CA PHE A 90 -3.59 1.91 12.42
C PHE A 90 -2.21 2.41 11.92
N ILE A 91 -1.75 3.55 12.44
CA ILE A 91 -0.45 4.15 12.08
C ILE A 91 0.69 3.20 12.43
N ARG A 92 0.67 2.59 13.62
CA ARG A 92 1.69 1.66 14.09
C ARG A 92 1.77 0.40 13.20
N ARG A 93 0.62 -0.18 12.84
CA ARG A 93 0.55 -1.33 11.91
C ARG A 93 1.16 -1.01 10.56
N ASP A 94 0.95 0.21 10.07
CA ASP A 94 1.26 0.58 8.69
C ASP A 94 2.65 1.21 8.49
N ILE A 95 3.09 2.10 9.40
CA ILE A 95 4.39 2.81 9.33
C ILE A 95 5.51 2.01 9.99
N GLU A 96 5.30 1.51 11.21
CA GLU A 96 6.36 0.85 11.98
C GLU A 96 6.59 -0.59 11.53
N GLY A 97 5.70 -1.10 10.67
CA GLY A 97 5.76 -2.48 10.18
C GLY A 97 5.66 -3.50 11.29
N SER A 98 5.08 -3.11 12.45
CA SER A 98 4.93 -3.97 13.62
C SER A 98 4.26 -5.28 13.20
N ASP A 99 4.72 -6.36 13.83
CA ASP A 99 4.57 -7.80 13.54
C ASP A 99 3.10 -8.31 13.54
N LEU A 100 2.20 -7.58 12.87
CA LEU A 100 0.78 -7.84 12.79
C LEU A 100 0.44 -8.23 11.36
N ASP A 101 0.05 -9.49 11.26
CA ASP A 101 -0.50 -10.21 10.13
C ASP A 101 -1.81 -9.58 9.62
N THR A 102 -1.76 -8.35 9.10
CA THR A 102 -2.94 -7.77 8.45
C THR A 102 -3.27 -8.55 7.19
N ARG A 103 -4.56 -8.72 6.93
CA ARG A 103 -5.06 -9.45 5.75
C ARG A 103 -4.51 -8.89 4.44
N ARG A 104 -4.50 -7.56 4.29
CA ARG A 104 -3.94 -6.85 3.12
C ARG A 104 -2.46 -7.17 2.93
N ARG A 105 -1.67 -7.16 4.02
CA ARG A 105 -0.24 -7.46 3.97
C ARG A 105 0.03 -8.91 3.59
N ILE A 106 -0.63 -9.86 4.24
CA ILE A 106 -0.42 -11.30 3.96
C ILE A 106 -0.80 -11.66 2.53
N ALA A 107 -1.87 -11.07 2.00
CA ALA A 107 -2.26 -11.24 0.60
C ALA A 107 -1.17 -10.72 -0.37
N CYS A 108 -0.55 -9.57 -0.07
CA CYS A 108 0.58 -9.07 -0.85
C CYS A 108 1.87 -9.90 -0.65
N GLU A 109 2.09 -10.49 0.53
CA GLU A 109 3.21 -11.40 0.78
C GLU A 109 3.12 -12.67 -0.07
N LEU A 110 1.93 -13.21 -0.30
CA LEU A 110 1.72 -14.30 -1.26
C LEU A 110 2.18 -13.89 -2.67
N LEU A 111 1.76 -12.72 -3.17
CA LEU A 111 2.24 -12.23 -4.47
C LEU A 111 3.75 -12.05 -4.50
N ARG A 112 4.35 -11.49 -3.45
CA ARG A 112 5.81 -11.32 -3.35
C ARG A 112 6.54 -12.67 -3.43
N GLY A 113 6.01 -13.71 -2.79
CA GLY A 113 6.55 -15.06 -2.88
C GLY A 113 6.52 -15.60 -4.31
N ILE A 114 5.37 -15.49 -4.98
CA ILE A 114 5.18 -15.99 -6.35
C ILE A 114 6.03 -15.19 -7.37
N VAL A 115 6.20 -13.88 -7.16
CA VAL A 115 7.03 -13.01 -8.02
C VAL A 115 8.48 -13.47 -8.11
N MET A 116 8.99 -14.20 -7.10
CA MET A 116 10.37 -14.71 -7.11
C MET A 116 10.65 -15.62 -8.31
N ASP A 117 9.68 -16.47 -8.69
CA ASP A 117 9.81 -17.44 -9.79
C ASP A 117 9.02 -17.04 -11.05
N TYR A 118 7.98 -16.21 -10.90
CA TYR A 118 7.04 -15.90 -11.99
C TYR A 118 6.87 -14.39 -12.24
N ARG A 119 7.95 -13.61 -12.04
CA ARG A 119 7.94 -12.14 -12.07
C ARG A 119 7.16 -11.53 -13.23
N GLU A 120 7.47 -11.91 -14.47
CA GLU A 120 6.87 -11.30 -15.66
C GLU A 120 5.35 -11.49 -15.68
N LYS A 121 4.89 -12.74 -15.51
CA LYS A 121 3.46 -13.10 -15.51
C LYS A 121 2.68 -12.41 -14.39
N VAL A 122 3.23 -12.41 -13.17
CA VAL A 122 2.56 -11.77 -12.03
C VAL A 122 2.52 -10.25 -12.20
N THR A 123 3.59 -9.66 -12.73
CA THR A 123 3.65 -8.21 -13.01
C THR A 123 2.57 -7.83 -14.02
N GLU A 124 2.46 -8.58 -15.14
CA GLU A 124 1.45 -8.35 -16.17
C GLU A 124 0.02 -8.44 -15.61
N GLU A 125 -0.30 -9.52 -14.89
CA GLU A 125 -1.65 -9.71 -14.31
C GLU A 125 -1.98 -8.62 -13.28
N VAL A 126 -1.06 -8.30 -12.36
CA VAL A 126 -1.31 -7.28 -11.34
C VAL A 126 -1.45 -5.89 -11.96
N SER A 127 -0.64 -5.55 -12.96
CA SER A 127 -0.79 -4.31 -13.72
C SER A 127 -2.17 -4.23 -14.41
N ALA A 128 -2.66 -5.32 -15.00
CA ALA A 128 -3.99 -5.39 -15.58
C ALA A 128 -5.10 -5.18 -14.52
N GLN A 129 -4.96 -5.79 -13.34
CA GLN A 129 -5.91 -5.60 -12.23
C GLN A 129 -5.91 -4.15 -11.72
N ILE A 130 -4.74 -3.52 -11.59
CA ILE A 130 -4.64 -2.09 -11.22
C ILE A 130 -5.41 -1.22 -12.21
N GLN A 131 -5.25 -1.46 -13.52
CA GLN A 131 -6.00 -0.71 -14.55
C GLN A 131 -7.52 -0.96 -14.48
N SER A 132 -7.94 -2.20 -14.22
CA SER A 132 -9.35 -2.55 -14.03
C SER A 132 -9.97 -1.83 -12.83
N LEU A 133 -9.27 -1.81 -11.69
CA LEU A 133 -9.69 -1.11 -10.48
C LEU A 133 -9.82 0.40 -10.71
N LEU A 134 -8.86 1.02 -11.38
CA LEU A 134 -8.89 2.45 -11.72
C LEU A 134 -10.00 2.79 -12.72
N THR A 135 -10.27 1.90 -13.68
CA THR A 135 -11.40 2.04 -14.61
C THR A 135 -12.74 1.97 -13.87
N SER A 136 -12.86 1.02 -12.93
CA SER A 136 -14.05 0.90 -12.08
C SER A 136 -14.26 2.14 -11.21
N PHE A 137 -13.20 2.69 -10.62
CA PHE A 137 -13.24 3.96 -9.91
C PHE A 137 -13.74 5.09 -10.81
N ALA A 138 -13.17 5.25 -12.01
CA ALA A 138 -13.55 6.33 -12.93
C ALA A 138 -15.04 6.27 -13.34
N GLY A 139 -15.64 5.08 -13.37
CA GLY A 139 -17.07 4.90 -13.65
C GLY A 139 -18.01 5.44 -12.57
N ASN A 140 -17.60 5.39 -11.29
CA ASN A 140 -18.36 5.96 -10.17
C ASN A 140 -17.45 6.25 -8.97
N PRO A 141 -16.76 7.40 -8.94
CA PRO A 141 -15.75 7.70 -7.91
C PRO A 141 -16.28 7.64 -6.48
N VAL A 142 -17.54 8.05 -6.26
CA VAL A 142 -18.15 8.09 -4.92
C VAL A 142 -18.41 6.68 -4.39
N MET A 143 -18.89 5.76 -5.25
CA MET A 143 -19.16 4.38 -4.82
C MET A 143 -17.91 3.49 -4.85
N ASN A 144 -16.97 3.77 -5.75
CA ASN A 144 -15.86 2.87 -6.07
C ASN A 144 -14.50 3.41 -5.58
N TRP A 145 -14.47 4.35 -4.63
CA TRP A 145 -13.23 4.90 -4.08
C TRP A 145 -12.30 3.81 -3.50
N LYS A 146 -12.86 2.75 -2.90
CA LYS A 146 -12.11 1.59 -2.39
C LYS A 146 -11.32 0.87 -3.47
N HIS A 147 -11.78 0.88 -4.74
CA HIS A 147 -11.00 0.32 -5.85
C HIS A 147 -9.74 1.14 -6.13
N LYS A 148 -9.82 2.47 -6.04
CA LYS A 148 -8.65 3.34 -6.19
C LYS A 148 -7.67 3.16 -5.03
N ASP A 149 -8.17 3.05 -3.80
CA ASP A 149 -7.34 2.72 -2.63
C ASP A 149 -6.60 1.39 -2.83
N CYS A 150 -7.31 0.34 -3.24
CA CYS A 150 -6.73 -0.97 -3.52
C CYS A 150 -5.63 -0.90 -4.59
N ALA A 151 -5.87 -0.17 -5.68
CA ALA A 151 -4.86 0.04 -6.73
C ALA A 151 -3.60 0.74 -6.20
N ILE A 152 -3.75 1.80 -5.39
CA ILE A 152 -2.63 2.51 -4.78
C ILE A 152 -1.88 1.58 -3.80
N TYR A 153 -2.61 0.85 -2.96
CA TYR A 153 -2.03 -0.08 -1.99
C TYR A 153 -1.21 -1.16 -2.66
N LEU A 154 -1.69 -1.78 -3.74
CA LEU A 154 -0.94 -2.81 -4.48
C LEU A 154 0.40 -2.27 -4.97
N VAL A 155 0.43 -1.07 -5.54
CA VAL A 155 1.68 -0.47 -6.04
C VAL A 155 2.67 -0.23 -4.91
N VAL A 156 2.20 0.30 -3.78
CA VAL A 156 3.02 0.55 -2.58
C VAL A 156 3.50 -0.76 -1.96
N ALA A 157 2.59 -1.72 -1.76
CA ALA A 157 2.84 -2.97 -1.07
C ALA A 157 3.65 -3.98 -1.89
N LEU A 158 3.78 -3.82 -3.21
CA LEU A 158 4.60 -4.67 -4.07
C LEU A 158 5.89 -3.99 -4.56
N ALA A 159 6.11 -2.73 -4.18
CA ALA A 159 7.35 -2.03 -4.49
C ALA A 159 8.57 -2.73 -3.85
N MET A 160 9.65 -2.83 -4.62
CA MET A 160 10.90 -3.49 -4.24
C MET A 160 11.93 -2.45 -3.78
N LYS A 161 12.60 -2.72 -2.66
CA LYS A 161 13.75 -1.90 -2.22
C LYS A 161 14.95 -2.19 -3.13
N LYS A 162 15.61 -1.14 -3.64
CA LYS A 162 16.87 -1.28 -4.38
C LYS A 162 18.00 -1.63 -3.41
N ALA A 163 18.92 -2.49 -3.84
CA ALA A 163 20.11 -2.83 -3.07
C ALA A 163 20.94 -1.58 -2.76
N GLY A 164 21.37 -1.42 -1.50
CA GLY A 164 22.31 -0.37 -1.10
C GLY A 164 21.72 1.02 -0.81
N GLY A 165 20.39 1.17 -0.69
CA GLY A 165 19.79 2.48 -0.35
C GLY A 165 18.35 2.41 0.14
N SER A 166 17.80 3.59 0.48
CA SER A 166 16.39 3.77 0.91
C SER A 166 15.41 3.92 -0.25
N SER A 167 15.88 3.82 -1.50
CA SER A 167 15.04 3.98 -2.69
C SER A 167 14.30 2.69 -3.03
N VAL A 168 13.04 2.84 -3.46
CA VAL A 168 12.17 1.75 -3.91
C VAL A 168 11.85 1.88 -5.38
N SER A 169 11.55 0.79 -6.08
CA SER A 169 11.07 0.80 -7.47
C SER A 169 9.93 -0.19 -7.65
N THR A 170 9.16 0.00 -8.70
CA THR A 170 8.06 -0.89 -9.09
C THR A 170 8.06 -1.03 -10.61
N ASP A 171 7.73 -2.21 -11.09
CA ASP A 171 7.52 -2.48 -12.52
C ASP A 171 6.02 -2.51 -12.87
N LEU A 172 5.14 -2.29 -11.88
CA LEU A 172 3.69 -2.39 -12.05
C LEU A 172 3.10 -1.19 -12.81
N VAL A 173 3.72 -0.02 -12.67
CA VAL A 173 3.25 1.26 -13.23
C VAL A 173 4.42 2.17 -13.55
N ASP A 174 4.22 3.10 -14.50
CA ASP A 174 5.08 4.27 -14.62
C ASP A 174 4.82 5.22 -13.43
N VAL A 175 5.80 5.38 -12.55
CA VAL A 175 5.63 6.08 -11.26
C VAL A 175 5.27 7.55 -11.44
N GLU A 176 5.86 8.24 -12.42
CA GLU A 176 5.61 9.68 -12.63
C GLU A 176 4.20 9.92 -13.19
N SER A 177 3.79 9.15 -14.21
CA SER A 177 2.45 9.19 -14.77
C SER A 177 1.38 8.78 -13.74
N PHE A 178 1.64 7.72 -12.98
CA PHE A 178 0.73 7.27 -11.91
C PHE A 178 0.60 8.33 -10.81
N PHE A 179 1.71 8.97 -10.43
CA PHE A 179 1.69 10.07 -9.47
C PHE A 179 0.79 11.21 -9.95
N GLY A 180 1.00 11.70 -11.18
CA GLY A 180 0.23 12.81 -11.73
C GLY A 180 -1.26 12.50 -11.93
N SER A 181 -1.60 11.29 -12.38
CA SER A 181 -2.98 10.93 -12.74
C SER A 181 -3.80 10.33 -11.60
N VAL A 182 -3.17 9.62 -10.67
CA VAL A 182 -3.86 8.88 -9.59
C VAL A 182 -3.69 9.57 -8.25
N ILE A 183 -2.49 10.06 -7.92
CA ILE A 183 -2.14 10.54 -6.58
C ILE A 183 -2.44 12.03 -6.39
N VAL A 184 -2.01 12.88 -7.33
CA VAL A 184 -2.20 14.34 -7.24
C VAL A 184 -3.67 14.76 -7.05
N PRO A 185 -4.67 14.16 -7.74
CA PRO A 185 -6.07 14.53 -7.53
C PRO A 185 -6.57 14.35 -6.10
N GLU A 186 -6.02 13.39 -5.35
CA GLU A 186 -6.43 13.14 -3.96
C GLU A 186 -5.87 14.19 -3.00
N GLN A 187 -4.67 14.72 -3.29
CA GLN A 187 -4.06 15.82 -2.55
C GLN A 187 -4.78 17.15 -2.79
N GLN A 188 -5.30 17.34 -4.00
CA GLN A 188 -5.96 18.58 -4.44
C GLN A 188 -7.48 18.57 -4.25
N ASN A 189 -8.01 17.51 -3.63
CA ASN A 189 -9.43 17.44 -3.33
C ASN A 189 -9.81 18.58 -2.36
N LYS A 190 -10.81 19.38 -2.75
CA LYS A 190 -11.26 20.55 -1.99
C LYS A 190 -11.95 20.19 -0.69
N ASP A 191 -12.58 19.02 -0.65
CA ASP A 191 -13.09 18.46 0.59
C ASP A 191 -11.90 17.89 1.35
N LEU A 192 -11.48 18.55 2.44
CA LEU A 192 -10.29 18.21 3.22
C LEU A 192 -10.41 16.86 3.92
N ASP A 193 -11.62 16.46 4.30
CA ASP A 193 -11.88 15.24 5.07
C ASP A 193 -12.60 14.16 4.23
N GLY A 194 -12.99 14.47 3.00
CA GLY A 194 -13.53 13.48 2.06
C GLY A 194 -12.54 12.36 1.72
N PHE A 195 -12.99 11.10 1.76
CA PHE A 195 -12.20 9.89 1.48
C PHE A 195 -10.84 9.84 2.19
N PRO A 196 -10.81 9.89 3.54
CA PRO A 196 -9.58 10.10 4.30
C PRO A 196 -8.57 8.94 4.15
N MET A 197 -9.03 7.69 4.04
CA MET A 197 -8.16 6.54 3.79
C MET A 197 -7.48 6.62 2.42
N LEU A 198 -8.18 7.12 1.40
CA LEU A 198 -7.62 7.29 0.06
C LEU A 198 -6.52 8.36 0.05
N LYS A 199 -6.71 9.45 0.80
CA LYS A 199 -5.67 10.47 1.04
C LYS A 199 -4.47 9.92 1.79
N ALA A 200 -4.70 9.12 2.83
CA ALA A 200 -3.63 8.45 3.56
C ALA A 200 -2.82 7.52 2.62
N GLY A 201 -3.50 6.73 1.78
CA GLY A 201 -2.87 5.91 0.74
C GLY A 201 -2.05 6.74 -0.26
N ALA A 202 -2.60 7.87 -0.72
CA ALA A 202 -1.92 8.80 -1.61
C ALA A 202 -0.65 9.43 -0.99
N LEU A 203 -0.73 9.84 0.28
CA LEU A 203 0.41 10.34 1.06
C LEU A 203 1.49 9.27 1.25
N LYS A 204 1.09 8.02 1.51
CA LYS A 204 2.02 6.89 1.63
C LYS A 204 2.73 6.61 0.32
N PHE A 205 2.01 6.62 -0.80
CA PHE A 205 2.62 6.51 -2.13
C PHE A 205 3.65 7.61 -2.34
N PHE A 206 3.29 8.87 -2.10
CA PHE A 206 4.20 9.99 -2.30
C PHE A 206 5.45 9.84 -1.43
N THR A 207 5.26 9.54 -0.14
CA THR A 207 6.35 9.27 0.80
C THR A 207 7.26 8.16 0.30
N MET A 208 6.71 7.04 -0.15
CA MET A 208 7.48 5.88 -0.59
C MET A 208 8.29 6.18 -1.87
N PHE A 209 7.66 6.80 -2.87
CA PHE A 209 8.26 7.04 -4.18
C PHE A 209 8.93 8.40 -4.35
N ARG A 210 9.02 9.23 -3.29
CA ARG A 210 9.59 10.60 -3.29
C ARG A 210 10.90 10.80 -4.06
N ASN A 211 11.77 9.80 -4.13
CA ASN A 211 13.02 9.89 -4.89
C ASN A 211 12.81 9.97 -6.41
N HIS A 212 11.71 9.41 -6.93
CA HIS A 212 11.33 9.38 -8.35
C HIS A 212 10.60 10.67 -8.77
N ILE A 213 10.09 11.44 -7.80
CA ILE A 213 9.36 12.68 -8.09
C ILE A 213 10.36 13.82 -8.23
N SER A 214 10.26 14.56 -9.34
CA SER A 214 11.12 15.70 -9.59
C SER A 214 10.90 16.80 -8.54
N LYS A 215 11.97 17.54 -8.20
CA LYS A 215 11.90 18.66 -7.25
C LYS A 215 10.80 19.66 -7.63
N ARG A 216 10.64 19.96 -8.92
CA ARG A 216 9.63 20.89 -9.43
C ARG A 216 8.21 20.43 -9.08
N ILE A 217 7.89 19.17 -9.35
CA ILE A 217 6.55 18.61 -9.07
C ILE A 217 6.32 18.55 -7.57
N ALA A 218 7.28 18.05 -6.80
CA ALA A 218 7.16 17.95 -5.35
C ALA A 218 6.93 19.30 -4.67
N MET A 219 7.68 20.35 -5.07
CA MET A 219 7.50 21.70 -4.53
C MET A 219 6.18 22.34 -4.96
N ALA A 220 5.66 22.03 -6.14
CA ALA A 220 4.35 22.51 -6.57
C ALA A 220 3.21 21.90 -5.75
N LEU A 221 3.37 20.65 -5.30
CA LEU A 221 2.38 19.93 -4.48
C LEU A 221 2.52 20.18 -2.98
N LEU A 222 3.66 20.72 -2.52
CA LEU A 222 3.91 20.94 -1.09
C LEU A 222 2.79 21.73 -0.39
N PRO A 223 2.21 22.80 -0.98
CA PRO A 223 1.07 23.50 -0.36
C PRO A 223 -0.15 22.60 -0.15
N ASP A 224 -0.45 21.70 -1.09
CA ASP A 224 -1.57 20.77 -0.99
C ASP A 224 -1.34 19.76 0.16
N VAL A 225 -0.11 19.25 0.30
CA VAL A 225 0.26 18.37 1.43
C VAL A 225 0.21 19.13 2.76
N VAL A 226 0.63 20.40 2.80
CA VAL A 226 0.51 21.25 4.00
C VAL A 226 -0.96 21.46 4.37
N HIS A 227 -1.85 21.58 3.40
CA HIS A 227 -3.29 21.69 3.66
C HIS A 227 -3.85 20.46 4.37
N LEU A 228 -3.38 19.26 4.03
CA LEU A 228 -3.79 18.00 4.67
C LEU A 228 -3.41 17.89 6.15
N LEU A 229 -2.44 18.67 6.64
CA LEU A 229 -2.17 18.78 8.08
C LEU A 229 -3.38 19.32 8.86
N GLY A 230 -4.30 20.01 8.18
CA GLY A 230 -5.54 20.51 8.75
C GLY A 230 -6.66 19.47 8.87
N SER A 231 -6.48 18.24 8.38
CA SER A 231 -7.50 17.17 8.41
C SER A 231 -7.90 16.77 9.82
N ASP A 232 -9.18 16.55 10.06
CA ASP A 232 -9.72 16.09 11.36
C ASP A 232 -9.42 14.61 11.63
N PHE A 233 -9.10 13.84 10.59
CA PHE A 233 -8.60 12.47 10.74
C PHE A 233 -7.12 12.44 11.13
N ASN A 234 -6.83 11.83 12.28
CA ASN A 234 -5.48 11.74 12.84
C ASN A 234 -4.47 11.05 11.92
N VAL A 235 -4.89 9.98 11.25
CA VAL A 235 -4.02 9.28 10.29
C VAL A 235 -3.58 10.21 9.15
N VAL A 236 -4.49 11.03 8.62
CA VAL A 236 -4.21 11.88 7.45
C VAL A 236 -3.20 12.96 7.79
N HIS A 237 -3.40 13.72 8.87
CA HIS A 237 -2.47 14.79 9.22
C HIS A 237 -1.11 14.26 9.68
N SER A 238 -1.06 13.09 10.36
CA SER A 238 0.20 12.45 10.73
C SER A 238 0.96 11.93 9.50
N TYR A 239 0.25 11.38 8.52
CA TYR A 239 0.87 10.95 7.25
C TYR A 239 1.33 12.15 6.42
N ALA A 240 0.61 13.27 6.45
CA ALA A 240 1.03 14.51 5.80
C ALA A 240 2.32 15.05 6.42
N ALA A 241 2.39 15.10 7.76
CA ALA A 241 3.60 15.50 8.48
C ALA A 241 4.79 14.58 8.13
N SER A 242 4.58 13.26 8.18
CA SER A 242 5.61 12.27 7.81
C SER A 242 6.05 12.42 6.34
N CYS A 243 5.11 12.63 5.42
CA CYS A 243 5.41 12.84 4.01
C CYS A 243 6.31 14.07 3.81
N ILE A 244 5.99 15.19 4.44
CA ILE A 244 6.78 16.43 4.38
C ILE A 244 8.18 16.18 4.96
N GLU A 245 8.28 15.57 6.14
CA GLU A 245 9.55 15.23 6.78
C GLU A 245 10.44 14.38 5.85
N LYS A 246 9.91 13.25 5.34
CA LYS A 246 10.67 12.36 4.46
C LYS A 246 11.02 12.98 3.13
N LEU A 247 10.17 13.88 2.59
CA LEU A 247 10.45 14.63 1.38
C LEU A 247 11.65 15.55 1.58
N LEU A 248 11.67 16.34 2.66
CA LEU A 248 12.77 17.27 2.96
C LEU A 248 14.10 16.57 3.23
N LEU A 249 14.08 15.30 3.64
CA LEU A 249 15.27 14.47 3.84
C LEU A 249 15.87 13.87 2.55
N VAL A 250 15.23 14.05 1.38
CA VAL A 250 15.74 13.53 0.11
C VAL A 250 17.06 14.19 -0.27
N LYS A 251 18.01 13.36 -0.70
CA LYS A 251 19.34 13.77 -1.16
C LYS A 251 19.55 13.35 -2.61
N ASP A 252 20.15 14.24 -3.39
CA ASP A 252 20.61 13.94 -4.75
C ASP A 252 21.98 13.24 -4.73
N GLU A 253 22.48 12.90 -5.92
CA GLU A 253 23.80 12.30 -6.09
C GLU A 253 24.90 13.12 -5.40
N GLY A 254 25.76 12.43 -4.66
CA GLY A 254 26.78 13.04 -3.81
C GLY A 254 26.27 13.50 -2.43
N GLY A 255 25.04 13.14 -2.05
CA GLY A 255 24.52 13.35 -0.70
C GLY A 255 24.06 14.78 -0.39
N ARG A 256 23.95 15.63 -1.41
CA ARG A 256 23.45 17.01 -1.29
C ARG A 256 21.94 16.99 -1.08
N ALA A 257 21.44 17.79 -0.14
CA ALA A 257 20.00 17.92 0.08
C ALA A 257 19.34 18.47 -1.20
N ARG A 258 18.28 17.79 -1.67
CA ARG A 258 17.50 18.21 -2.85
C ARG A 258 16.75 19.52 -2.58
N TYR A 259 16.28 19.69 -1.35
CA TYR A 259 15.52 20.83 -0.88
C TYR A 259 16.37 21.71 0.03
N THR A 260 16.32 23.02 -0.19
CA THR A 260 17.08 24.03 0.54
C THR A 260 16.13 24.91 1.35
N ALA A 261 16.69 25.69 2.29
CA ALA A 261 15.90 26.65 3.06
C ALA A 261 15.14 27.65 2.16
N ALA A 262 15.74 28.05 1.02
CA ALA A 262 15.10 28.95 0.07
C ALA A 262 13.86 28.34 -0.60
N ASP A 263 13.84 27.01 -0.80
CA ASP A 263 12.68 26.30 -1.37
C ASP A 263 11.50 26.25 -0.39
N VAL A 264 11.79 26.10 0.91
CA VAL A 264 10.76 25.94 1.96
C VAL A 264 10.29 27.28 2.52
N SER A 265 11.14 28.31 2.52
CA SER A 265 10.85 29.62 3.10
C SER A 265 9.51 30.24 2.68
N PRO A 266 9.03 30.11 1.42
CA PRO A 266 7.73 30.65 1.02
C PRO A 266 6.53 30.02 1.74
N PHE A 267 6.67 28.78 2.20
CA PHE A 267 5.60 27.99 2.81
C PHE A 267 5.79 27.81 4.32
N LEU A 268 6.94 28.23 4.86
CA LEU A 268 7.35 27.94 6.23
C LEU A 268 6.32 28.38 7.27
N LEU A 269 5.77 29.59 7.13
CA LEU A 269 4.76 30.09 8.08
C LEU A 269 3.52 29.19 8.08
N ALA A 270 2.97 28.89 6.90
CA ALA A 270 1.79 28.04 6.76
C ALA A 270 2.06 26.62 7.29
N LEU A 271 3.21 26.04 6.94
CA LEU A 271 3.63 24.73 7.45
C LEU A 271 3.69 24.70 8.98
N MET A 272 4.37 25.65 9.60
CA MET A 272 4.52 25.70 11.05
C MET A 272 3.18 25.93 11.75
N THR A 273 2.34 26.83 11.23
CA THR A 273 0.98 27.06 11.75
C THR A 273 0.16 25.79 11.68
N SER A 274 0.13 25.11 10.54
CA SER A 274 -0.64 23.88 10.36
C SER A 274 -0.15 22.74 11.25
N LEU A 275 1.17 22.57 11.41
CA LEU A 275 1.74 21.58 12.33
C LEU A 275 1.33 21.85 13.79
N PHE A 276 1.45 23.10 14.25
CA PHE A 276 1.04 23.44 15.61
C PHE A 276 -0.45 23.34 15.84
N THR A 277 -1.27 23.59 14.82
CA THR A 277 -2.72 23.36 14.89
C THR A 277 -3.04 21.87 14.93
N ALA A 278 -2.32 21.02 14.17
CA ALA A 278 -2.51 19.57 14.23
C ALA A 278 -2.23 19.02 15.64
N LEU A 279 -1.18 19.49 16.32
CA LEU A 279 -0.87 19.11 17.71
C LEU A 279 -1.95 19.52 18.74
N GLN A 280 -2.84 20.45 18.38
CA GLN A 280 -3.97 20.84 19.25
C GLN A 280 -5.21 19.97 19.04
N LYS A 281 -5.20 19.08 18.06
CA LYS A 281 -6.31 18.17 17.80
C LYS A 281 -6.34 17.04 18.84
N PRO A 282 -7.54 16.52 19.17
CA PRO A 282 -7.65 15.43 20.13
C PRO A 282 -6.75 14.26 19.78
N GLU A 283 -6.03 13.77 20.79
CA GLU A 283 -5.17 12.59 20.69
C GLU A 283 -3.97 12.77 19.72
N SER A 284 -3.70 14.01 19.29
CA SER A 284 -2.59 14.35 18.40
C SER A 284 -1.45 15.08 19.10
N GLU A 285 -1.50 15.18 20.43
CA GLU A 285 -0.56 15.97 21.24
C GLU A 285 0.86 15.42 21.21
N GLU A 286 1.02 14.12 20.92
CA GLU A 286 2.29 13.39 20.86
C GLU A 286 2.68 12.93 19.43
N ASN A 287 1.94 13.36 18.40
CA ASN A 287 2.19 12.98 16.99
C ASN A 287 3.43 13.66 16.39
#